data_AF-A0AAD1U0R7-F1
#
_entry.id   AF-A0AAD1U0R7-F1
#
_cell.length_a   1.000
_cell.length_b   1.000
_cell.length_c   1.000
_cell.angle_alpha   90.00
_cell.angle_beta   90.00
_cell.angle_gamma   90.00
#
_symmetry.space_group_name_H-M   'P 1'
#
loop_
_entity.id
_entity.type
_entity.pdbx_description
1 polymer ?
#
loop_
_entity_poly.entity_id
_entity_poly.type
_entity_poly.pdbx_seq_one_letter_code
_entity_poly.pdbx_strand_id
1 'polypeptide(L)'
;MALPRQKLTFERIRKFALSEGKTQAFLWDADVTSLACRATRGTKAFVFQSVYAGKTLRMTIGNINDWRIDDARAEARRLQTLIDTGIDPRIAKAEKIAEAESQQAESRKTKVTFTSAWEDYLEELRAGISAKTKRPYSTRYIADHINLSSRGGESKKRGRGPTSAGPLASLLDLPLSELTPENIAAWLSTERQNRPTVTAHAYRLLRAFIKWANYQKKYQGIIHGDLLPVD
;
A
#
# COMPACT_ATOMS: atom_id res chain seq x y z
N MET A 1 21.03 -35.93 -26.66
CA MET A 1 22.10 -34.93 -26.83
C MET A 1 21.54 -33.55 -26.57
N ALA A 2 22.27 -32.68 -25.87
CA ALA A 2 21.90 -31.27 -25.75
C ALA A 2 22.00 -30.62 -27.14
N LEU A 3 20.99 -29.86 -27.55
CA LEU A 3 21.05 -29.11 -28.80
C LEU A 3 22.23 -28.13 -28.73
N PRO A 4 23.02 -27.99 -29.80
CA PRO A 4 24.06 -26.97 -29.84
C PRO A 4 23.41 -25.59 -29.68
N ARG A 5 24.15 -24.66 -29.07
CA ARG A 5 23.72 -23.26 -28.95
C ARG A 5 23.54 -22.68 -30.36
N GLN A 6 22.49 -21.90 -30.54
CA GLN A 6 22.18 -21.26 -31.82
C GLN A 6 21.75 -19.83 -31.57
N LYS A 7 22.09 -18.91 -32.48
CA LYS A 7 21.59 -17.55 -32.42
C LYS A 7 20.05 -17.57 -32.49
N LEU A 8 19.40 -17.09 -31.44
CA LEU A 8 17.95 -17.04 -31.39
C LEU A 8 17.45 -16.03 -32.43
N THR A 9 16.45 -16.47 -33.20
CA THR A 9 15.72 -15.68 -34.18
C THR A 9 14.23 -15.97 -34.01
N PHE A 10 13.38 -15.04 -34.45
CA PHE A 10 11.92 -15.19 -34.36
C PHE A 10 11.45 -16.49 -35.03
N GLU A 11 11.94 -16.78 -36.24
CA GLU A 11 11.56 -18.00 -36.97
C GLU A 11 12.00 -19.28 -36.26
N ARG A 12 13.22 -19.30 -35.69
CA ARG A 12 13.71 -20.47 -34.94
C ARG A 12 12.87 -20.71 -33.70
N ILE A 13 12.59 -19.66 -32.92
CA ILE A 13 11.75 -19.74 -31.72
C ILE A 13 10.34 -20.21 -32.08
N ARG A 14 9.76 -19.69 -33.17
CA ARG A 14 8.42 -20.07 -33.65
C ARG A 14 8.36 -21.55 -34.03
N LYS A 15 9.36 -22.05 -34.77
CA LYS A 15 9.47 -23.45 -35.19
C LYS A 15 9.86 -24.40 -34.05
N PHE A 16 10.49 -23.89 -32.99
CA PHE A 16 10.97 -24.71 -31.89
C PHE A 16 9.82 -25.31 -31.09
N ALA A 17 9.63 -26.62 -31.15
CA ALA A 17 8.56 -27.32 -30.45
C ALA A 17 9.10 -28.24 -29.34
N LEU A 18 8.19 -28.62 -28.45
CA LEU A 18 8.46 -29.64 -27.44
C LEU A 18 8.59 -31.00 -28.15
N SER A 19 9.71 -31.69 -27.93
CA SER A 19 9.90 -33.05 -28.47
C SER A 19 8.97 -34.05 -27.78
N GLU A 20 8.52 -35.06 -28.51
CA GLU A 20 7.63 -36.11 -28.02
C GLU A 20 8.19 -36.77 -26.74
N GLY A 21 7.30 -37.04 -25.78
CA GLY A 21 7.64 -37.64 -24.49
C GLY A 21 8.34 -36.73 -23.47
N LYS A 22 8.66 -35.47 -23.79
CA LYS A 22 9.28 -34.51 -22.84
C LYS A 22 8.27 -33.51 -22.29
N THR A 23 8.52 -33.02 -21.08
CA THR A 23 7.72 -31.97 -20.43
C THR A 23 8.20 -30.55 -20.79
N GLN A 24 9.50 -30.40 -21.06
CA GLN A 24 10.11 -29.14 -21.49
C GLN A 24 11.29 -29.38 -22.44
N ALA A 25 11.53 -28.41 -23.31
CA ALA A 25 12.71 -28.36 -24.19
C ALA A 25 13.34 -26.96 -24.14
N PHE A 26 14.66 -26.88 -24.33
CA PHE A 26 15.42 -25.63 -24.31
C PHE A 26 16.17 -25.43 -25.63
N LEU A 27 16.05 -24.23 -26.19
CA LEU A 27 16.87 -23.74 -27.29
C LEU A 27 17.76 -22.61 -26.75
N TRP A 28 19.05 -22.89 -26.60
CA TRP A 28 20.02 -21.96 -26.01
C TRP A 28 20.52 -20.94 -27.02
N ASP A 29 20.62 -19.68 -26.58
CA ASP A 29 21.19 -18.60 -27.39
C ASP A 29 22.72 -18.75 -27.52
N ALA A 30 23.22 -18.35 -28.69
CA ALA A 30 24.65 -18.31 -28.97
C ALA A 30 25.30 -16.99 -28.49
N ASP A 31 24.57 -15.87 -28.56
CA ASP A 31 25.11 -14.54 -28.23
C ASP A 31 25.10 -14.27 -26.71
N VAL A 32 24.10 -14.80 -25.97
CA VAL A 32 24.03 -14.73 -24.50
C VAL A 32 23.90 -16.13 -23.92
N THR A 33 24.98 -16.62 -23.31
CA THR A 33 25.08 -18.04 -22.96
C THR A 33 24.17 -18.48 -21.80
N SER A 34 23.72 -17.52 -20.99
CA SER A 34 22.76 -17.73 -19.91
C SER A 34 21.30 -17.68 -20.36
N LEU A 35 21.02 -17.37 -21.64
CA LEU A 35 19.67 -17.24 -22.19
C LEU A 35 19.24 -18.49 -22.97
N ALA A 36 18.00 -18.92 -22.78
CA ALA A 36 17.34 -19.90 -23.64
C ALA A 36 15.86 -19.55 -23.89
N CYS A 37 15.33 -20.02 -25.02
CA CYS A 37 13.90 -20.19 -25.20
C CYS A 37 13.49 -21.57 -24.64
N ARG A 38 12.65 -21.58 -23.61
CA ARG A 38 12.03 -22.80 -23.07
C ARG A 38 10.68 -23.00 -23.74
N ALA A 39 10.47 -24.18 -24.33
CA ALA A 39 9.17 -24.64 -24.81
C ALA A 39 8.58 -25.66 -23.83
N THR A 40 7.32 -25.43 -23.44
CA THR A 40 6.47 -26.33 -22.65
C THR A 40 5.20 -26.63 -23.45
N ARG A 41 4.26 -27.40 -22.89
CA ARG A 41 2.97 -27.70 -23.55
C ARG A 41 2.20 -26.40 -23.82
N GLY A 42 2.17 -25.97 -25.07
CA GLY A 42 1.42 -24.79 -25.54
C GLY A 42 2.03 -23.42 -25.28
N THR A 43 3.17 -23.31 -24.60
CA THR A 43 3.78 -22.01 -24.25
C THR A 43 5.29 -22.01 -24.47
N LYS A 44 5.84 -20.84 -24.81
CA LYS A 44 7.29 -20.61 -24.85
C LYS A 44 7.63 -19.36 -24.07
N ALA A 45 8.76 -19.39 -23.39
CA ALA A 45 9.25 -18.26 -22.61
C ALA A 45 10.77 -18.18 -22.68
N PHE A 46 11.29 -16.97 -22.64
CA PHE A 46 12.70 -16.75 -22.39
C PHE A 46 13.02 -17.09 -20.93
N VAL A 47 14.10 -17.84 -20.73
CA VAL A 47 14.60 -18.22 -19.42
C VAL A 47 16.06 -17.85 -19.31
N PHE A 48 16.42 -17.33 -18.15
CA PHE A 48 17.78 -17.19 -17.69
C PHE A 48 18.19 -18.44 -16.90
N GLN A 49 19.41 -18.93 -17.11
CA GLN A 49 20.02 -19.95 -16.29
C GLN A 49 21.51 -19.67 -16.09
N SER A 50 21.95 -19.75 -14.84
CA SER A 50 23.36 -19.64 -14.47
C SER A 50 23.64 -20.47 -13.22
N VAL A 51 24.84 -20.36 -12.66
CA VAL A 51 25.22 -21.02 -11.41
C VAL A 51 25.42 -19.95 -10.34
N TYR A 52 24.78 -20.13 -9.19
CA TYR A 52 24.95 -19.29 -8.01
C TYR A 52 25.22 -20.17 -6.80
N ALA A 53 26.26 -19.85 -6.02
CA ALA A 53 26.69 -20.65 -4.87
C ALA A 53 26.80 -22.17 -5.16
N GLY A 54 27.38 -22.52 -6.32
CA GLY A 54 27.57 -23.91 -6.76
C GLY A 54 26.30 -24.64 -7.22
N LYS A 55 25.14 -23.97 -7.26
CA LYS A 55 23.86 -24.57 -7.68
C LYS A 55 23.33 -23.91 -8.95
N THR A 56 22.70 -24.69 -9.82
CA THR A 56 22.02 -24.14 -10.99
C THR A 56 20.81 -23.31 -10.56
N LEU A 57 20.81 -22.04 -10.94
CA LEU A 57 19.71 -21.11 -10.78
C LEU A 57 19.05 -20.89 -12.14
N ARG A 58 17.73 -21.05 -12.20
CA ARG A 58 16.93 -20.76 -13.39
C ARG A 58 15.81 -19.78 -13.04
N MET A 59 15.57 -18.81 -13.91
CA MET A 59 14.50 -17.82 -13.80
C MET A 59 13.82 -17.63 -15.14
N THR A 60 12.50 -17.44 -15.14
CA THR A 60 11.77 -17.03 -16.34
C THR A 60 11.89 -15.53 -16.51
N ILE A 61 12.31 -15.08 -17.70
CA ILE A 61 12.35 -13.66 -18.07
C ILE A 61 10.96 -13.22 -18.50
N GLY A 62 10.35 -13.93 -19.46
CA GLY A 62 8.99 -13.63 -19.92
C GLY A 62 8.55 -14.44 -21.13
N ASN A 63 7.28 -14.27 -21.52
CA ASN A 63 6.70 -14.94 -22.68
C ASN A 63 7.33 -14.41 -23.98
N ILE A 64 7.53 -15.27 -24.96
CA ILE A 64 8.08 -14.89 -26.27
C ILE A 64 7.21 -13.90 -27.05
N ASN A 65 5.91 -13.80 -26.72
CA ASN A 65 4.98 -12.87 -27.36
C ASN A 65 5.09 -11.45 -26.78
N ASP A 66 5.53 -11.33 -25.52
CA ASP A 66 5.61 -10.05 -24.81
C ASP A 66 7.02 -9.46 -24.81
N TRP A 67 8.04 -10.29 -25.09
CA TRP A 67 9.45 -9.93 -25.04
C TRP A 67 10.11 -10.02 -26.42
N ARG A 68 10.85 -8.97 -26.80
CA ARG A 68 11.76 -9.05 -27.95
C ARG A 68 13.00 -9.86 -27.55
N ILE A 69 13.64 -10.51 -28.53
CA ILE A 69 14.85 -11.32 -28.29
C ILE A 69 15.97 -10.46 -27.70
N ASP A 70 16.14 -9.23 -28.19
CA ASP A 70 17.21 -8.34 -27.72
C ASP A 70 16.95 -7.85 -26.28
N ASP A 71 15.69 -7.59 -25.92
CA ASP A 71 15.31 -7.25 -24.54
C ASP A 71 15.56 -8.44 -23.61
N ALA A 72 15.24 -9.67 -24.06
CA ALA A 72 15.52 -10.88 -23.29
C ALA A 72 17.04 -11.12 -23.12
N ARG A 73 17.86 -10.77 -24.12
CA ARG A 73 19.33 -10.79 -24.01
C ARG A 73 19.84 -9.75 -23.02
N ALA A 74 19.33 -8.53 -23.08
CA ALA A 74 19.69 -7.46 -22.15
C ALA A 74 19.35 -7.87 -20.70
N GLU A 75 18.16 -8.41 -20.47
CA GLU A 75 17.74 -8.87 -19.14
C GLU A 75 18.56 -10.07 -18.66
N ALA A 76 18.87 -11.05 -19.52
CA ALA A 76 19.74 -12.16 -19.17
C ALA A 76 21.16 -11.70 -18.77
N ARG A 77 21.70 -10.66 -19.42
CA ARG A 77 22.98 -10.04 -19.02
C ARG A 77 22.86 -9.33 -17.68
N ARG A 78 21.80 -8.56 -17.45
CA ARG A 78 21.52 -7.90 -16.16
C ARG A 78 21.45 -8.91 -15.02
N LEU A 79 20.74 -10.03 -15.20
CA LEU A 79 20.64 -11.11 -14.22
C LEU A 79 21.99 -11.81 -13.99
N GLN A 80 22.82 -11.95 -15.03
CA GLN A 80 24.18 -12.46 -14.88
C GLN A 80 25.05 -11.52 -14.06
N THR A 81 24.98 -10.20 -14.31
CA THR A 81 25.74 -9.20 -13.54
C THR A 81 25.40 -9.27 -12.05
N LEU A 82 24.12 -9.45 -11.68
CA LEU A 82 23.74 -9.64 -10.27
C LEU A 82 24.48 -10.83 -9.63
N ILE A 83 24.52 -11.98 -10.33
CA ILE A 83 25.26 -13.16 -9.86
C ILE A 83 26.76 -12.87 -9.76
N ASP A 84 27.34 -12.21 -10.76
CA ASP A 84 28.77 -11.89 -10.78
C ASP A 84 29.15 -10.94 -9.62
N THR A 85 28.23 -10.09 -9.18
CA THR A 85 28.37 -9.22 -7.99
C THR A 85 28.02 -9.92 -6.67
N GLY A 86 27.72 -11.22 -6.68
CA GLY A 86 27.39 -11.99 -5.47
C GLY A 86 25.96 -11.84 -4.97
N ILE A 87 25.04 -11.32 -5.79
CA ILE A 87 23.64 -11.11 -5.43
C ILE A 87 22.77 -12.21 -6.07
N ASP A 88 21.96 -12.91 -5.26
CA ASP A 88 20.94 -13.82 -5.80
C ASP A 88 19.81 -13.00 -6.48
N PRO A 89 19.59 -13.13 -7.80
CA PRO A 89 18.59 -12.33 -8.50
C PRO A 89 17.14 -12.62 -8.06
N ARG A 90 16.88 -13.75 -7.40
CA ARG A 90 15.55 -14.08 -6.84
C ARG A 90 15.26 -13.25 -5.59
N ILE A 91 16.27 -13.08 -4.73
CA ILE A 91 16.18 -12.28 -3.51
C ILE A 91 16.03 -10.81 -3.90
N ALA A 92 16.88 -10.29 -4.79
CA ALA A 92 16.78 -8.91 -5.27
C ALA A 92 15.41 -8.59 -5.89
N LYS A 93 14.81 -9.55 -6.61
CA LYS A 93 13.44 -9.40 -7.14
C LYS A 93 12.40 -9.36 -6.03
N ALA A 94 12.52 -10.24 -5.02
CA ALA A 94 11.60 -10.28 -3.89
C ALA A 94 11.68 -8.99 -3.05
N GLU A 95 12.88 -8.51 -2.76
CA GLU A 95 13.11 -7.26 -2.03
C GLU A 95 12.49 -6.06 -2.76
N LYS A 96 12.69 -5.95 -4.07
CA LYS A 96 12.11 -4.87 -4.87
C LYS A 96 10.58 -4.91 -4.91
N ILE A 97 9.98 -6.11 -4.94
CA ILE A 97 8.53 -6.27 -4.86
C ILE A 97 8.03 -5.86 -3.47
N ALA A 98 8.68 -6.34 -2.41
CA ALA A 98 8.32 -5.98 -1.04
C ALA A 98 8.46 -4.48 -0.76
N GLU A 99 9.50 -3.83 -1.30
CA GLU A 99 9.69 -2.40 -1.22
C GLU A 99 8.57 -1.64 -1.95
N ALA A 100 8.24 -2.04 -3.17
CA ALA A 100 7.14 -1.44 -3.92
C ALA A 100 5.78 -1.63 -3.22
N GLU A 101 5.52 -2.81 -2.66
CA GLU A 101 4.32 -3.09 -1.88
C GLU A 101 4.28 -2.26 -0.60
N SER A 102 5.42 -2.08 0.08
CA SER A 102 5.54 -1.24 1.27
C SER A 102 5.29 0.23 0.93
N GLN A 103 5.92 0.77 -0.11
CA GLN A 103 5.69 2.14 -0.58
C GLN A 103 4.23 2.34 -0.99
N GLN A 104 3.62 1.36 -1.66
CA GLN A 104 2.22 1.44 -2.04
C GLN A 104 1.31 1.40 -0.81
N ALA A 105 1.58 0.54 0.17
CA ALA A 105 0.86 0.50 1.43
C ALA A 105 0.98 1.83 2.19
N GLU A 106 2.17 2.40 2.25
CA GLU A 106 2.42 3.69 2.90
C GLU A 106 1.70 4.84 2.19
N SER A 107 1.78 4.90 0.85
CA SER A 107 1.03 5.89 0.08
C SER A 107 -0.48 5.77 0.23
N ARG A 108 -1.01 4.54 0.40
CA ARG A 108 -2.44 4.31 0.69
C ARG A 108 -2.80 4.83 2.08
N LYS A 109 -1.92 4.63 3.07
CA LYS A 109 -2.11 5.14 4.43
C LYS A 109 -2.09 6.67 4.47
N THR A 110 -1.17 7.33 3.76
CA THR A 110 -1.12 8.81 3.66
C THR A 110 -2.35 9.40 2.94
N LYS A 111 -3.05 8.61 2.12
CA LYS A 111 -4.28 9.07 1.43
C LYS A 111 -5.55 8.96 2.28
N VAL A 112 -5.52 8.25 3.39
CA VAL A 112 -6.66 8.20 4.31
C VAL A 112 -6.82 9.58 4.92
N THR A 113 -7.97 10.22 4.72
CA THR A 113 -8.28 11.51 5.34
C THR A 113 -8.91 11.34 6.70
N PHE A 114 -8.80 12.35 7.54
CA PHE A 114 -9.50 12.41 8.82
C PHE A 114 -11.00 12.17 8.65
N THR A 115 -11.63 12.83 7.67
CA THR A 115 -13.08 12.66 7.39
C THR A 115 -13.44 11.19 7.21
N SER A 116 -12.71 10.46 6.36
CA SER A 116 -13.03 9.06 6.07
C SER A 116 -12.92 8.16 7.31
N ALA A 117 -11.89 8.36 8.13
CA ALA A 117 -11.72 7.59 9.36
C ALA A 117 -12.72 8.00 10.45
N TRP A 118 -13.06 9.28 10.52
CA TRP A 118 -14.05 9.81 11.45
C TRP A 118 -15.47 9.30 11.14
N GLU A 119 -15.82 9.16 9.86
CA GLU A 119 -17.10 8.56 9.44
C GLU A 119 -17.20 7.09 9.85
N ASP A 120 -16.16 6.28 9.60
CA ASP A 120 -16.11 4.89 10.08
C ASP A 120 -16.24 4.83 11.62
N TYR A 121 -15.63 5.77 12.34
CA TYR A 121 -15.76 5.85 13.80
C TYR A 121 -17.20 6.17 14.23
N LEU A 122 -17.88 7.08 13.54
CA LEU A 122 -19.29 7.40 13.80
C LEU A 122 -20.20 6.19 13.54
N GLU A 123 -19.90 5.37 12.52
CA GLU A 123 -20.61 4.12 12.26
C GLU A 123 -20.40 3.10 13.37
N GLU A 124 -19.16 2.91 13.82
CA GLU A 124 -18.86 2.06 14.98
C GLU A 124 -19.63 2.53 16.22
N LEU A 125 -19.66 3.84 16.49
CA LEU A 125 -20.41 4.39 17.63
C LEU A 125 -21.93 4.19 17.50
N ARG A 126 -22.48 4.21 16.28
CA ARG A 126 -23.92 3.94 16.06
C ARG A 126 -24.28 2.48 16.34
N ALA A 127 -23.40 1.55 16.01
CA ALA A 127 -23.58 0.12 16.25
C ALA A 127 -23.14 -0.32 17.65
N GLY A 128 -22.28 0.47 18.30
CA GLY A 128 -21.58 0.11 19.52
C GLY A 128 -22.40 0.23 20.81
N ILE A 129 -21.90 -0.43 21.85
CA ILE A 129 -22.45 -0.40 23.20
C ILE A 129 -21.47 0.32 24.13
N SER A 130 -21.98 1.27 24.91
CA SER A 130 -21.18 1.98 25.90
C SER A 130 -20.64 1.02 26.96
N ALA A 131 -19.32 1.00 27.12
CA ALA A 131 -18.66 0.16 28.11
C ALA A 131 -19.11 0.48 29.55
N LYS A 132 -19.49 1.74 29.81
CA LYS A 132 -19.93 2.24 31.12
C LYS A 132 -21.39 1.91 31.41
N THR A 133 -22.29 2.17 30.46
CA THR A 133 -23.74 2.04 30.69
C THR A 133 -24.31 0.71 30.19
N LYS A 134 -23.52 -0.09 29.46
CA LYS A 134 -23.91 -1.36 28.82
C LYS A 134 -25.13 -1.23 27.92
N ARG A 135 -25.37 -0.03 27.38
CA ARG A 135 -26.47 0.30 26.45
C ARG A 135 -25.91 0.89 25.16
N PRO A 136 -26.64 0.81 24.03
CA PRO A 136 -26.29 1.52 22.82
C PRO A 136 -26.04 3.01 23.09
N TYR A 137 -25.12 3.62 22.34
CA TYR A 137 -24.90 5.06 22.45
C TYR A 137 -26.17 5.83 22.07
N SER A 138 -26.48 6.88 22.82
CA SER A 138 -27.68 7.66 22.56
C SER A 138 -27.53 8.47 21.27
N THR A 139 -28.67 8.75 20.61
CA THR A 139 -28.69 9.60 19.41
C THR A 139 -28.04 10.97 19.66
N ARG A 140 -28.20 11.52 20.87
CA ARG A 140 -27.59 12.80 21.24
C ARG A 140 -26.08 12.72 21.34
N TYR A 141 -25.54 11.64 21.90
CA TYR A 141 -24.09 11.43 21.96
C TYR A 141 -23.47 11.41 20.56
N ILE A 142 -24.10 10.70 19.62
CA ILE A 142 -23.65 10.65 18.21
C ILE A 142 -23.81 12.02 17.55
N ALA A 143 -24.93 12.72 17.79
CA ALA A 143 -25.15 14.07 17.27
C ALA A 143 -24.09 15.06 17.77
N ASP A 144 -23.63 14.95 19.02
CA ASP A 144 -22.56 15.79 19.54
C ASP A 144 -21.23 15.56 18.79
N HIS A 145 -20.90 14.32 18.40
CA HIS A 145 -19.72 14.04 17.57
C HIS A 145 -19.85 14.68 16.18
N ILE A 146 -21.02 14.55 15.56
CA ILE A 146 -21.31 15.15 14.24
C ILE A 146 -21.23 16.68 14.31
N ASN A 147 -21.79 17.30 15.35
CA ASN A 147 -21.78 18.76 15.50
C ASN A 147 -20.36 19.30 15.71
N LEU A 148 -19.52 18.60 16.48
CA LEU A 148 -18.13 19.00 16.71
C LEU A 148 -17.26 18.88 15.46
N SER A 149 -17.62 18.01 14.53
CA SER A 149 -17.00 17.87 13.21
C SER A 149 -17.76 18.56 12.08
N SER A 150 -18.80 19.35 12.36
CA SER A 150 -19.56 20.01 11.28
C SER A 150 -18.71 21.07 10.58
N ARG A 151 -18.68 21.09 9.25
CA ARG A 151 -18.03 22.16 8.47
C ARG A 151 -18.71 23.52 8.62
N GLY A 152 -19.91 23.56 9.18
CA GLY A 152 -20.75 24.76 9.21
C GLY A 152 -21.23 25.14 7.81
N GLY A 153 -21.80 26.34 7.68
CA GLY A 153 -22.27 26.88 6.39
C GLY A 153 -23.73 26.55 6.04
N GLU A 154 -24.37 25.64 6.76
CA GLU A 154 -25.78 25.32 6.57
C GLU A 154 -26.71 26.38 7.18
N SER A 155 -27.94 26.49 6.68
CA SER A 155 -28.95 27.37 7.26
C SER A 155 -29.33 26.93 8.67
N LYS A 156 -29.28 27.86 9.64
CA LYS A 156 -29.70 27.57 11.02
C LYS A 156 -31.17 27.17 11.08
N LYS A 157 -31.49 26.13 11.85
CA LYS A 157 -32.88 25.73 12.17
C LYS A 157 -33.62 26.78 12.99
N ARG A 158 -32.91 27.61 13.75
CA ARG A 158 -33.43 28.74 14.54
C ARG A 158 -32.46 29.91 14.47
N GLY A 159 -32.96 31.11 14.16
CA GLY A 159 -32.17 32.33 14.01
C GLY A 159 -31.72 32.61 12.57
N ARG A 160 -31.01 33.73 12.36
CA ARG A 160 -30.50 34.17 11.04
C ARG A 160 -29.03 33.77 10.84
N GLY A 161 -28.66 33.55 9.58
CA GLY A 161 -27.29 33.27 9.13
C GLY A 161 -26.88 31.79 9.13
N PRO A 162 -25.70 31.46 8.55
CA PRO A 162 -25.20 30.10 8.46
C PRO A 162 -24.72 29.56 9.82
N THR A 163 -24.66 28.24 9.96
CA THR A 163 -24.09 27.55 11.11
C THR A 163 -22.57 27.76 11.17
N SER A 164 -22.04 27.90 12.38
CA SER A 164 -20.60 27.96 12.60
C SER A 164 -19.98 26.56 12.48
N ALA A 165 -18.79 26.46 11.91
CA ALA A 165 -18.02 25.22 11.90
C ALA A 165 -17.73 24.74 13.33
N GLY A 166 -17.70 23.42 13.55
CA GLY A 166 -17.26 22.78 14.79
C GLY A 166 -15.73 22.82 14.97
N PRO A 167 -15.19 22.53 16.17
CA PRO A 167 -13.74 22.54 16.41
C PRO A 167 -12.95 21.57 15.53
N LEU A 168 -13.50 20.39 15.24
CA LEU A 168 -12.81 19.37 14.44
C LEU A 168 -12.89 19.64 12.93
N ALA A 169 -13.64 20.65 12.49
CA ALA A 169 -13.85 20.94 11.08
C ALA A 169 -12.54 21.23 10.33
N SER A 170 -11.60 21.93 10.96
CA SER A 170 -10.28 22.25 10.39
C SER A 170 -9.38 21.03 10.23
N LEU A 171 -9.67 19.92 10.92
CA LEU A 171 -8.92 18.68 10.81
C LEU A 171 -9.48 17.74 9.75
N LEU A 172 -10.73 17.93 9.32
CA LEU A 172 -11.45 17.00 8.45
C LEU A 172 -10.76 16.70 7.11
N ASP A 173 -10.15 17.72 6.51
CA ASP A 173 -9.49 17.62 5.20
C ASP A 173 -8.04 17.16 5.29
N LEU A 174 -7.49 17.06 6.50
CA LEU A 174 -6.12 16.63 6.68
C LEU A 174 -6.01 15.12 6.43
N PRO A 175 -4.88 14.65 5.87
CA PRO A 175 -4.49 13.26 5.97
C PRO A 175 -4.53 12.80 7.43
N LEU A 176 -4.95 11.57 7.68
CA LEU A 176 -5.00 11.00 9.02
C LEU A 176 -3.60 10.93 9.65
N SER A 177 -2.55 10.82 8.83
CA SER A 177 -1.15 10.86 9.25
C SER A 177 -0.71 12.23 9.78
N GLU A 178 -1.43 13.32 9.44
CA GLU A 178 -1.17 14.67 9.94
C GLU A 178 -1.78 14.90 11.33
N LEU A 179 -2.41 13.91 11.95
CA LEU A 179 -2.80 13.99 13.36
C LEU A 179 -1.60 13.77 14.30
N THR A 180 -0.52 14.52 14.08
CA THR A 180 0.67 14.48 14.93
C THR A 180 0.44 15.29 16.22
N PRO A 181 1.22 15.03 17.29
CA PRO A 181 1.16 15.82 18.51
C PRO A 181 1.32 17.33 18.27
N GLU A 182 2.18 17.72 17.33
CA GLU A 182 2.46 19.12 16.97
C GLU A 182 1.23 19.78 16.33
N ASN A 183 0.62 19.12 15.34
CA ASN A 183 -0.56 19.63 14.64
C ASN A 183 -1.77 19.72 15.59
N ILE A 184 -1.93 18.74 16.48
CA ILE A 184 -2.98 18.74 17.51
C ILE A 184 -2.75 19.87 18.53
N ALA A 185 -1.50 20.10 18.96
CA ALA A 185 -1.17 21.20 19.86
C ALA A 185 -1.44 22.57 19.23
N ALA A 186 -1.06 22.77 17.96
CA ALA A 186 -1.35 23.98 17.21
C ALA A 186 -2.86 24.22 17.05
N TRP A 187 -3.60 23.16 16.71
CA TRP A 187 -5.06 23.19 16.65
C TRP A 187 -5.68 23.55 18.00
N LEU A 188 -5.23 22.93 19.10
CA LEU A 188 -5.70 23.23 20.46
C LEU A 188 -5.48 24.69 20.84
N SER A 189 -4.29 25.25 20.55
CA SER A 189 -3.97 26.65 20.84
C SER A 189 -4.93 27.60 20.13
N THR A 190 -5.17 27.36 18.83
CA THR A 190 -6.06 28.17 18.00
C THR A 190 -7.52 28.11 18.48
N GLU A 191 -8.03 26.90 18.69
CA GLU A 191 -9.44 26.70 19.04
C GLU A 191 -9.77 27.08 20.50
N ARG A 192 -8.80 27.01 21.42
CA ARG A 192 -9.00 27.42 22.83
C ARG A 192 -9.17 28.93 22.99
N GLN A 193 -8.57 29.74 22.12
CA GLN A 193 -8.74 31.21 22.16
C GLN A 193 -10.19 31.62 21.86
N ASN A 194 -10.87 30.89 20.99
CA ASN A 194 -12.23 31.23 20.55
C ASN A 194 -13.32 30.53 21.37
N ARG A 195 -13.10 29.28 21.78
CA ARG A 195 -14.15 28.42 22.37
C ARG A 195 -13.59 27.37 23.33
N PRO A 196 -12.97 27.78 24.46
CA PRO A 196 -12.16 26.91 25.31
C PRO A 196 -12.89 25.65 25.80
N THR A 197 -14.13 25.79 26.30
CA THR A 197 -14.92 24.65 26.80
C THR A 197 -15.28 23.64 25.71
N VAL A 198 -15.68 24.13 24.53
CA VAL A 198 -16.06 23.28 23.40
C VAL A 198 -14.82 22.57 22.85
N THR A 199 -13.68 23.26 22.79
CA THR A 199 -12.40 22.70 22.37
C THR A 199 -11.93 21.60 23.32
N ALA A 200 -12.05 21.79 24.64
CA ALA A 200 -11.73 20.75 25.61
C ALA A 200 -12.62 19.50 25.45
N HIS A 201 -13.90 19.69 25.09
CA HIS A 201 -14.77 18.57 24.77
C HIS A 201 -14.36 17.87 23.46
N ALA A 202 -14.12 18.62 22.39
CA ALA A 202 -13.66 18.09 21.11
C ALA A 202 -12.37 17.30 21.25
N TYR A 203 -11.41 17.80 22.04
CA TYR A 203 -10.15 17.11 22.30
C TYR A 203 -10.35 15.75 22.98
N ARG A 204 -11.26 15.65 23.95
CA ARG A 204 -11.57 14.36 24.59
C ARG A 204 -12.12 13.34 23.58
N LEU A 205 -12.96 13.77 22.65
CA LEU A 205 -13.48 12.89 21.59
C LEU A 205 -12.42 12.54 20.56
N LEU A 206 -11.57 13.50 20.18
CA LEU A 206 -10.45 13.28 19.28
C LEU A 206 -9.48 12.23 19.85
N ARG A 207 -9.16 12.29 21.14
CA ARG A 207 -8.34 11.27 21.81
C ARG A 207 -8.99 9.89 21.80
N ALA A 208 -10.30 9.82 22.03
CA ALA A 208 -11.05 8.56 21.97
C ALA A 208 -11.05 7.97 20.56
N PHE A 209 -11.21 8.81 19.54
CA PHE A 209 -11.09 8.44 18.13
C PHE A 209 -9.69 7.95 17.77
N ILE A 210 -8.62 8.68 18.13
CA ILE A 210 -7.24 8.28 17.84
C ILE A 210 -6.92 6.94 18.49
N LYS A 211 -7.35 6.75 19.75
CA LYS A 211 -7.25 5.46 20.42
C LYS A 211 -7.98 4.36 19.66
N TRP A 212 -9.24 4.58 19.26
CA TRP A 212 -10.01 3.63 18.47
C TRP A 212 -9.32 3.29 17.15
N ALA A 213 -8.85 4.30 16.41
CA ALA A 213 -8.19 4.14 15.12
C ALA A 213 -6.93 3.27 15.24
N ASN A 214 -6.15 3.44 16.31
CA ASN A 214 -4.96 2.61 16.56
C ASN A 214 -5.26 1.12 16.81
N TYR A 215 -6.50 0.75 17.18
CA TYR A 215 -6.93 -0.64 17.28
C TYR A 215 -7.56 -1.19 16.00
N GLN A 216 -7.90 -0.34 15.04
CA GLN A 216 -8.48 -0.78 13.78
C GLN A 216 -7.40 -1.20 12.79
N LYS A 217 -7.46 -2.43 12.27
CA LYS A 217 -6.50 -2.95 11.27
C LYS A 217 -6.34 -2.01 10.06
N LYS A 218 -7.40 -1.28 9.70
CA LYS A 218 -7.42 -0.31 8.59
C LYS A 218 -6.59 0.95 8.87
N TYR A 219 -6.49 1.38 10.13
CA TYR A 219 -5.89 2.66 10.53
C TYR A 219 -4.64 2.52 11.42
N GLN A 220 -4.36 1.31 11.90
CA GLN A 220 -3.24 1.02 12.77
C GLN A 220 -1.91 1.46 12.14
N GLY A 221 -1.16 2.27 12.89
CA GLY A 221 0.14 2.76 12.48
C GLY A 221 0.12 3.92 11.46
N ILE A 222 -1.05 4.51 11.18
CA ILE A 222 -1.15 5.75 10.38
C ILE A 222 -0.97 6.98 11.27
N ILE A 223 -1.56 6.97 12.46
CA ILE A 223 -1.45 8.07 13.43
C ILE A 223 -0.21 7.82 14.29
N HIS A 224 0.84 8.61 14.08
CA HIS A 224 2.09 8.48 14.79
C HIS A 224 2.08 9.37 16.04
N GLY A 225 2.15 8.77 17.23
CA GLY A 225 2.30 9.48 18.49
C GLY A 225 1.34 9.01 19.57
N ASP A 226 1.88 8.80 20.77
CA ASP A 226 1.06 8.65 21.98
C ASP A 226 0.58 10.06 22.36
N LEU A 227 -0.73 10.28 22.40
CA LEU A 227 -1.28 11.56 22.84
C LEU A 227 -1.07 11.69 24.35
N LEU A 228 0.10 12.21 24.72
CA LEU A 228 0.43 12.52 26.09
C LEU A 228 -0.68 13.37 26.73
N PRO A 229 -1.00 13.13 28.01
CA PRO A 229 -1.92 14.00 28.72
C PRO A 229 -1.31 15.41 28.72
N VAL A 230 -2.03 16.36 28.10
CA VAL A 230 -1.74 17.78 28.31
C VAL A 230 -2.46 18.12 29.60
N ASP A 231 -1.68 18.25 30.67
CA ASP A 231 -2.11 18.71 32.00
C ASP A 231 -2.77 20.10 31.94
#